data_AF-A0A4Q1HRT0-F1
#
_entry.id   AF-A0A4Q1HRT0-F1
#
_cell.length_a   1.000
_cell.length_b   1.000
_cell.length_c   1.000
_cell.angle_alpha   90.00
_cell.angle_beta   90.00
_cell.angle_gamma   90.00
#
_symmetry.space_group_name_H-M   'P 1'
#
loop_
_entity.id
_entity.type
_entity.pdbx_description
1 polymer ?
#
loop_
_entity_poly.entity_id
_entity_poly.type
_entity_poly.pdbx_seq_one_letter_code
_entity_poly.pdbx_strand_id
1 'polypeptide(L)'
;MTDNTEQKAQRKPRGFAAMGPEFQREIAAQGGRAAHRLGKAHRFSPQEARAAAAKRHAARNEQRDAEAAKPDASASAGTPGPAAPEEAEEQEGR
;
A
#
# COMPACT_ATOMS: atom_id res chain seq x y z
N MET A 1 27.57 -7.60 -35.21
CA MET A 1 26.81 -6.42 -34.75
C MET A 1 26.84 -6.43 -33.23
N THR A 2 27.44 -5.42 -32.62
CA THR A 2 27.80 -5.37 -31.20
C THR A 2 26.60 -5.24 -30.26
N ASP A 3 26.74 -5.87 -29.10
CA ASP A 3 25.78 -6.01 -28.01
C ASP A 3 25.38 -4.67 -27.37
N ASN A 4 24.14 -4.24 -27.63
CA ASN A 4 23.50 -3.06 -27.04
C ASN A 4 22.98 -3.30 -25.60
N THR A 5 23.39 -4.41 -24.98
CA THR A 5 22.89 -4.90 -23.69
C THR A 5 23.77 -4.48 -22.51
N GLU A 6 25.06 -4.18 -22.76
CA GLU A 6 26.05 -3.79 -21.75
C GLU A 6 25.92 -2.30 -21.34
N GLN A 7 25.16 -1.49 -22.10
CA GLN A 7 25.00 -0.05 -21.86
C GLN A 7 23.84 0.30 -20.91
N LYS A 8 23.31 -0.66 -20.14
CA LYS A 8 22.56 -0.36 -18.89
C LYS A 8 23.53 0.06 -17.77
N ALA A 9 24.55 0.85 -18.10
CA ALA A 9 25.37 1.58 -17.15
C ALA A 9 24.42 2.26 -16.16
N GLN A 10 24.59 1.94 -14.87
CA GLN A 10 23.69 2.35 -13.81
C GLN A 10 23.53 3.88 -13.84
N ARG A 11 22.40 4.34 -14.40
CA ARG A 11 22.13 5.76 -14.49
C ARG A 11 21.83 6.25 -13.09
N LYS A 12 22.53 7.32 -12.68
CA LYS A 12 22.29 8.00 -11.41
C LYS A 12 20.79 8.31 -11.31
N PRO A 13 20.14 8.03 -10.17
CA PRO A 13 18.73 8.34 -9.99
C PRO A 13 18.51 9.85 -10.17
N ARG A 14 17.37 10.23 -10.75
CA ARG A 14 16.99 11.62 -11.02
C ARG A 14 15.52 11.84 -10.67
N GLY A 15 15.16 13.10 -10.43
CA GLY A 15 13.78 13.50 -10.14
C GLY A 15 13.24 12.79 -8.90
N PHE A 16 12.05 12.22 -9.02
CA PHE A 16 11.36 11.55 -7.92
C PHE A 16 12.17 10.38 -7.33
N ALA A 17 12.88 9.61 -8.18
CA ALA A 17 13.69 8.48 -7.74
C ALA A 17 14.98 8.88 -7.00
N ALA A 18 15.42 10.13 -7.13
CA ALA A 18 16.59 10.65 -6.41
C ALA A 18 16.24 11.22 -5.02
N MET A 19 14.95 11.42 -4.74
CA MET A 19 14.48 11.96 -3.47
C MET A 19 14.48 10.89 -2.37
N GLY A 20 14.54 11.30 -1.10
CA GLY A 20 14.39 10.39 0.03
C GLY A 20 12.96 9.79 0.13
N PRO A 21 12.80 8.61 0.74
CA PRO A 21 11.52 7.91 0.81
C PRO A 21 10.42 8.71 1.53
N GLU A 22 10.78 9.43 2.59
CA GLU A 22 9.82 10.27 3.32
C GLU A 22 9.27 11.40 2.44
N PHE A 23 10.15 12.07 1.71
CA PHE A 23 9.76 13.16 0.82
C PHE A 23 8.93 12.64 -0.37
N GLN A 24 9.27 11.48 -0.92
CA GLN A 24 8.46 10.83 -1.94
C GLN A 24 7.05 10.50 -1.42
N ARG A 25 6.93 9.96 -0.21
CA ARG A 25 5.63 9.68 0.43
C ARG A 25 4.82 10.95 0.61
N GLU A 26 5.44 12.03 1.07
CA GLU A 26 4.77 13.31 1.27
C GLU A 26 4.23 13.89 -0.04
N ILE A 27 5.05 13.91 -1.10
CA ILE A 27 4.63 14.37 -2.43
C ILE A 27 3.51 13.48 -2.97
N ALA A 28 3.64 12.16 -2.86
CA ALA A 28 2.61 11.22 -3.32
C ALA A 28 1.29 11.45 -2.56
N ALA A 29 1.36 11.63 -1.25
CA ALA A 29 0.21 11.90 -0.41
C ALA A 29 -0.44 13.25 -0.76
N GLN A 30 0.36 14.30 -1.01
CA GLN A 30 -0.13 15.60 -1.44
C GLN A 30 -0.80 15.53 -2.81
N GLY A 31 -0.22 14.81 -3.77
CA GLY A 31 -0.78 14.58 -5.09
C GLY A 31 -2.12 13.85 -5.05
N GLY A 32 -2.23 12.79 -4.22
CA GLY A 32 -3.48 12.08 -3.99
C GLY A 32 -4.56 12.99 -3.40
N ARG A 33 -4.24 13.73 -2.33
CA ARG A 33 -5.16 14.70 -1.72
C ARG A 33 -5.60 15.79 -2.70
N ALA A 34 -4.71 16.25 -3.57
CA ALA A 34 -5.02 17.24 -4.58
C ALA A 34 -5.99 16.68 -5.64
N ALA A 35 -5.77 15.46 -6.13
CA ALA A 35 -6.65 14.83 -7.11
C ALA A 35 -8.10 14.65 -6.60
N HIS A 36 -8.26 14.29 -5.32
CA HIS A 36 -9.57 14.23 -4.68
C HIS A 36 -10.20 15.61 -4.50
N ARG A 37 -9.44 16.62 -4.06
CA ARG A 37 -9.93 18.01 -3.93
C ARG A 37 -10.37 18.60 -5.27
N LEU A 38 -9.62 18.31 -6.34
CA LEU A 38 -9.91 18.77 -7.70
C LEU A 38 -11.03 17.97 -8.39
N GLY A 39 -11.54 16.91 -7.75
CA GLY A 39 -12.58 16.04 -8.34
C GLY A 39 -12.11 15.23 -9.55
N LYS A 40 -10.79 15.11 -9.76
CA LYS A 40 -10.21 14.30 -10.85
C LYS A 40 -10.22 12.81 -10.49
N ALA A 41 -10.14 12.49 -9.20
CA ALA A 41 -10.25 11.13 -8.69
C ALA A 41 -11.71 10.67 -8.55
N HIS A 42 -11.95 9.37 -8.72
CA HIS A 42 -13.24 8.74 -8.44
C HIS A 42 -13.63 8.90 -6.97
N ARG A 43 -14.91 9.18 -6.72
CA ARG A 43 -15.48 9.31 -5.38
C ARG A 43 -16.41 8.14 -5.14
N PHE A 44 -15.98 7.22 -4.29
CA PHE A 44 -16.80 6.08 -3.90
C PHE A 44 -17.99 6.55 -3.06
N SER A 45 -19.18 6.12 -3.46
CA SER A 45 -20.33 6.20 -2.56
C SER A 45 -20.20 5.16 -1.44
N PRO A 46 -20.82 5.37 -0.27
CA PRO A 46 -20.82 4.38 0.81
C PRO A 46 -21.35 3.01 0.37
N GLN A 47 -22.35 2.98 -0.53
CA GLN A 47 -22.90 1.74 -1.08
C GLN A 47 -21.86 1.01 -1.95
N GLU A 48 -21.19 1.73 -2.85
CA GLU A 48 -20.17 1.19 -3.74
C GLU A 48 -18.96 0.66 -2.95
N ALA A 49 -18.52 1.40 -1.93
CA ALA A 49 -17.45 0.96 -1.04
C ALA A 49 -17.79 -0.35 -0.33
N ARG A 50 -19.03 -0.50 0.17
CA ARG A 50 -19.52 -1.74 0.79
C ARG A 50 -19.58 -2.89 -0.19
N ALA A 51 -20.10 -2.68 -1.40
CA ALA A 51 -20.18 -3.72 -2.42
C ALA A 51 -18.77 -4.22 -2.83
N ALA A 52 -17.83 -3.30 -3.02
CA ALA A 52 -16.44 -3.64 -3.33
C ALA A 52 -15.76 -4.39 -2.16
N ALA A 53 -15.99 -3.95 -0.92
CA ALA A 53 -15.49 -4.64 0.27
C ALA A 53 -16.07 -6.05 0.38
N ALA A 54 -17.39 -6.22 0.24
CA ALA A 54 -18.05 -7.53 0.29
C ALA A 54 -17.46 -8.48 -0.75
N LYS A 55 -17.27 -8.01 -2.00
CA LYS A 55 -16.64 -8.80 -3.06
C LYS A 55 -15.22 -9.23 -2.69
N ARG A 56 -14.42 -8.34 -2.10
CA ARG A 56 -13.06 -8.66 -1.63
C ARG A 56 -13.07 -9.70 -0.52
N HIS A 57 -13.98 -9.57 0.45
CA HIS A 57 -14.09 -10.49 1.57
C HIS A 57 -14.53 -11.88 1.12
N ALA A 58 -15.50 -11.96 0.21
CA ALA A 58 -15.93 -13.22 -0.40
C ALA A 58 -14.76 -13.91 -1.12
N ALA A 59 -14.06 -13.20 -2.02
CA ALA A 59 -12.92 -13.75 -2.74
C ALA A 59 -11.78 -14.22 -1.82
N ARG A 60 -11.55 -13.52 -0.69
CA ARG A 60 -10.53 -13.93 0.28
C ARG A 60 -10.94 -15.18 1.05
N ASN A 61 -12.22 -15.35 1.35
CA ASN A 61 -12.70 -16.56 2.00
C ASN A 61 -12.56 -17.76 1.06
N GLU A 62 -12.96 -17.63 -0.21
CA GLU A 62 -12.78 -18.67 -1.23
C GLU A 62 -11.29 -19.06 -1.39
N GLN A 63 -10.38 -18.09 -1.38
CA GLN A 63 -8.94 -18.37 -1.38
C GLN A 63 -8.49 -19.12 -0.13
N ARG A 64 -9.00 -18.77 1.05
CA ARG A 64 -8.69 -19.48 2.30
C ARG A 64 -9.24 -20.90 2.32
N ASP A 65 -10.44 -21.11 1.81
CA ASP A 65 -11.04 -22.44 1.71
C ASP A 65 -10.27 -23.31 0.71
N ALA A 66 -9.79 -22.72 -0.39
CA ALA A 66 -8.93 -23.39 -1.36
C ALA A 66 -7.50 -23.66 -0.84
N GLU A 67 -6.94 -22.76 -0.02
CA GLU A 67 -5.66 -22.93 0.66
C GLU A 67 -5.76 -24.01 1.75
N ALA A 68 -6.86 -24.04 2.51
CA ALA A 68 -7.11 -25.05 3.53
C ALA A 68 -7.29 -26.47 2.96
N ALA A 69 -7.72 -26.57 1.70
CA ALA A 69 -7.81 -27.85 0.97
C ALA A 69 -6.46 -28.35 0.42
N LYS A 70 -5.37 -27.56 0.50
CA LYS A 70 -4.01 -27.96 0.11
C LYS A 70 -3.13 -28.08 1.37
N PRO A 71 -2.71 -29.29 1.77
CA PRO A 71 -1.76 -29.42 2.87
C PRO A 71 -0.36 -29.00 2.41
N ASP A 72 0.21 -28.05 3.16
CA ASP A 72 1.61 -27.64 3.29
C ASP A 72 2.46 -27.40 2.03
N ALA A 73 2.68 -26.11 1.73
CA ALA A 73 4.01 -25.61 1.40
C ALA A 73 4.11 -24.09 1.65
N SER A 74 4.86 -23.74 2.70
CA SER A 74 5.51 -22.44 2.92
C SER A 74 4.67 -21.29 3.50
N ALA A 75 4.75 -21.17 4.83
CA ALA A 75 4.54 -19.94 5.56
C ALA A 75 5.26 -18.74 4.89
N SER A 76 4.52 -17.73 4.44
CA SER A 76 5.12 -16.42 4.11
C SER A 76 4.20 -15.24 4.45
N ALA A 77 4.52 -14.62 5.59
CA ALA A 77 4.44 -13.19 5.87
C ALA A 77 3.15 -12.44 5.46
N GLY A 78 2.09 -12.60 6.25
CA GLY A 78 1.06 -11.59 6.41
C GLY A 78 1.29 -10.81 7.69
N THR A 79 2.21 -9.85 7.73
CA THR A 79 2.30 -8.89 8.85
C THR A 79 1.10 -7.94 8.76
N PRO A 80 0.11 -7.98 9.67
CA PRO A 80 -0.72 -6.81 9.90
C PRO A 80 0.21 -5.75 10.53
N GLY A 81 0.40 -4.61 9.86
CA GLY A 81 1.11 -3.48 10.44
C GLY A 81 0.51 -3.12 11.80
N PRO A 82 1.33 -2.74 12.80
CA PRO A 82 0.82 -2.40 14.13
C PRO A 82 -0.13 -1.21 14.04
N ALA A 83 -1.36 -1.41 14.48
CA ALA A 83 -2.25 -0.33 14.88
C ALA A 83 -1.66 0.29 16.15
N ALA A 84 -0.92 1.39 16.00
CA ALA A 84 -0.76 2.33 17.10
C ALA A 84 -2.12 3.01 17.30
N PRO A 85 -2.72 2.89 18.49
CA PRO A 85 -2.58 3.97 19.46
C PRO A 85 -2.38 3.42 20.87
N GLU A 86 -1.18 3.57 21.40
CA GLU A 86 -0.97 3.51 22.85
C GLU A 86 -0.04 4.66 23.22
N GLU A 87 -0.62 5.86 23.33
CA GLU A 87 0.02 6.98 24.01
C GLU A 87 -0.63 7.04 25.39
N ALA A 88 -0.02 6.32 26.32
CA ALA A 88 -0.13 6.62 27.74
C ALA A 88 0.90 7.72 28.03
N GLU A 89 0.46 8.85 28.61
CA GLU A 89 1.15 9.61 29.67
C GLU A 89 0.42 10.94 29.92
N GLU A 90 -0.54 10.95 30.84
CA GLU A 90 -0.96 12.17 31.52
C GLU A 90 -0.40 12.10 32.96
N GLN A 91 0.75 12.74 33.15
CA GLN A 91 1.21 13.15 34.46
C GLN A 91 0.37 14.34 34.89
N GLU A 92 -0.46 14.19 35.93
CA GLU A 92 -0.76 15.29 36.85
C GLU A 92 -1.40 14.76 38.15
N GLY A 93 -0.87 15.20 39.30
CA GLY A 93 -1.65 15.36 40.52
C GLY A 93 -1.33 14.45 41.71
N ARG A 94 -0.24 14.73 42.43
CA ARG A 94 -0.26 15.02 43.88
C ARG A 94 1.06 15.65 44.34
#